data_AF-A0A1E7YJY1-F1
#
_entry.id   AF-A0A1E7YJY1-F1
#
_cell.length_a   1.000
_cell.length_b   1.000
_cell.length_c   1.000
_cell.angle_alpha   90.00
_cell.angle_beta   90.00
_cell.angle_gamma   90.00
#
_symmetry.space_group_name_H-M   'P 1'
#
loop_
_entity.id
_entity.type
_entity.pdbx_description
1 polymer ?
#
loop_
_entity_poly.entity_id
_entity_poly.type
_entity_poly.pdbx_seq_one_letter_code
_entity_poly.pdbx_strand_id
1 'polypeptide(L)' 'MSKTASLTLRIDPALKAALRLAANLEHRSIANMVEVLIRGHCERGGIEIPHLDRPKNNRGVHS' A
#
# COMPACT_ATOMS: atom_id res chain seq x y z
N MET A 1 -0.80 -0.59 -16.47
CA MET A 1 -1.84 0.08 -15.64
C MET A 1 -1.91 -0.65 -14.32
N SER A 2 -1.49 0.00 -13.22
CA SER A 2 -1.59 -0.56 -11.88
C SER A 2 -3.05 -0.63 -11.46
N LYS A 3 -3.49 -1.77 -10.93
CA LYS A 3 -4.84 -1.93 -10.42
C LYS A 3 -4.93 -1.21 -9.08
N THR A 4 -5.64 -0.09 -9.04
CA THR A 4 -5.86 0.67 -7.81
C THR A 4 -7.18 0.27 -7.17
N ALA A 5 -7.22 0.25 -5.85
CA ALA A 5 -8.42 0.06 -5.05
C ALA A 5 -8.58 1.25 -4.11
N SER A 6 -9.82 1.70 -3.89
CA SER A 6 -10.10 2.82 -2.99
C SER A 6 -10.21 2.33 -1.54
N LEU A 7 -9.57 3.04 -0.62
CA LEU A 7 -9.65 2.80 0.83
C LEU A 7 -10.27 4.02 1.51
N THR A 8 -11.38 3.83 2.23
CA THR A 8 -11.98 4.88 3.07
C THR A 8 -11.55 4.68 4.51
N LEU A 9 -10.88 5.68 5.08
CA LEU A 9 -10.35 5.63 6.45
C LEU A 9 -10.97 6.76 7.29
N ARG A 10 -11.45 6.42 8.48
CA ARG A 10 -11.85 7.39 9.52
C ARG A 10 -10.76 7.43 10.58
N ILE A 11 -10.17 8.61 10.78
CA ILE A 11 -9.13 8.87 11.78
C ILE A 11 -9.39 10.19 12.46
N ASP A 12 -8.77 10.36 13.63
CA ASP A 12 -8.74 11.63 14.33
C ASP A 12 -8.23 12.78 13.43
N PRO A 13 -8.83 13.99 13.50
CA PRO A 13 -8.42 15.13 12.70
C PRO A 13 -6.96 15.54 12.91
N ALA A 14 -6.43 15.45 14.13
CA ALA A 14 -5.04 15.77 14.42
C ALA A 14 -4.10 14.74 13.78
N LEU A 15 -4.49 13.46 13.79
CA LEU A 15 -3.71 12.41 13.11
C LEU A 15 -3.69 12.62 11.59
N LYS A 16 -4.81 13.04 10.99
CA LYS A 16 -4.85 13.42 9.57
C LYS A 16 -3.89 14.57 9.25
N ALA A 17 -3.81 15.58 10.12
CA ALA A 17 -2.89 16.71 9.95
C ALA A 17 -1.43 16.25 10.02
N ALA A 18 -1.08 15.42 11.01
CA ALA A 18 0.25 14.84 11.15
C ALA A 18 0.64 13.98 9.92
N LEU A 19 -0.28 13.14 9.44
CA LEU A 19 -0.06 12.31 8.25
C LEU A 19 0.20 13.18 7.00
N ARG A 20 -0.54 14.27 6.85
CA ARG A 20 -0.35 15.21 5.73
C ARG A 20 1.00 15.92 5.81
N LEU A 21 1.44 16.31 7.00
CA LEU A 21 2.77 16.90 7.20
C LEU A 21 3.87 15.90 6.82
N ALA A 22 3.78 14.66 7.32
CA ALA A 22 4.74 13.60 6.98
C ALA A 22 4.81 13.35 5.47
N ALA A 23 3.65 13.25 4.80
CA ALA A 23 3.58 13.08 3.35
C ALA A 23 4.25 14.26 2.59
N ASN A 24 4.01 15.49 3.04
CA ASN A 24 4.63 16.68 2.45
C ASN A 24 6.15 16.69 2.63
N LEU A 25 6.66 16.32 3.81
CA LEU A 25 8.10 16.25 4.10
C LEU A 25 8.81 15.23 3.20
N GLU A 26 8.13 14.14 2.85
CA GLU A 26 8.64 13.08 1.96
C GLU A 26 8.38 13.37 0.47
N HIS A 27 7.73 14.50 0.13
CA HIS A 27 7.31 14.85 -1.23
C HIS A 27 6.40 13.80 -1.88
N ARG A 28 5.55 13.13 -1.09
CA ARG A 28 4.60 12.11 -1.57
C ARG A 28 3.16 12.50 -1.26
N SER A 29 2.24 11.92 -2.03
CA SER A 29 0.81 12.05 -1.72
C SER A 29 0.46 11.31 -0.43
N ILE A 30 -0.61 11.74 0.25
CA ILE A 30 -1.12 11.07 1.46
C ILE A 30 -1.40 9.57 1.19
N ALA A 31 -1.95 9.24 0.03
CA ALA A 31 -2.21 7.84 -0.35
C ALA A 31 -0.93 7.00 -0.40
N ASN A 32 0.14 7.53 -1.00
CA ASN A 32 1.43 6.84 -1.05
C ASN A 32 2.07 6.76 0.34
N MET A 33 1.91 7.79 1.18
CA MET A 33 2.38 7.72 2.57
C MET A 33 1.67 6.60 3.34
N VAL A 34 0.36 6.46 3.16
CA VAL A 34 -0.41 5.35 3.75
C VAL A 34 0.08 4.00 3.23
N GLU A 35 0.38 3.87 1.94
CA GLU A 35 0.94 2.63 1.38
C GLU A 35 2.28 2.24 2.02
N VAL A 36 3.19 3.21 2.20
CA VAL A 36 4.48 2.98 2.87
C VAL A 36 4.28 2.55 4.32
N LEU A 37 3.38 3.21 5.04
CA LEU A 37 3.07 2.87 6.44
C LEU A 37 2.48 1.47 6.57
N ILE A 38 1.55 1.09 5.68
CA ILE A 38 0.95 -0.25 5.64
C ILE A 38 2.02 -1.30 5.33
N ARG A 39 2.86 -1.07 4.32
CA ARG A 39 3.93 -1.99 3.95
C ARG A 39 4.90 -2.20 5.10
N GLY A 40 5.37 -1.12 5.73
CA GLY A 40 6.27 -1.23 6.87
C GLY A 40 5.64 -1.94 8.08
N HIS A 41 4.33 -1.76 8.31
CA HIS A 41 3.62 -2.50 9.35
C HIS A 41 3.56 -4.00 9.03
N CYS A 42 3.22 -4.37 7.79
CA CYS A 42 3.18 -5.76 7.35
C CYS A 42 4.55 -6.42 7.41
N GLU A 43 5.62 -5.76 6.97
CA GLU A 43 6.99 -6.27 7.03
C GLU A 43 7.41 -6.59 8.47
N ARG A 44 7.12 -5.69 9.42
CA ARG A 44 7.41 -5.92 10.85
C ARG A 44 6.55 -7.02 11.46
N GLY A 45 5.34 -7.22 10.93
CA GLY A 45 4.42 -8.28 11.37
C GLY A 45 4.62 -9.63 10.68
N GLY A 46 5.55 -9.74 9.72
CA GLY A 46 5.71 -10.95 8.90
C GLY A 46 4.52 -11.22 7.97
N ILE A 47 3.73 -10.21 7.62
CA ILE A 47 2.57 -10.32 6.74
C ILE A 47 3.04 -10.12 5.29
N GLU A 48 2.96 -11.17 4.47
CA GLU A 48 3.26 -11.07 3.05
C GLU A 48 2.14 -10.31 2.32
N ILE A 49 2.50 -9.22 1.62
CA ILE A 49 1.59 -8.50 0.72
C ILE A 49 1.82 -9.06 -0.70
N PRO A 50 0.89 -9.87 -1.24
CA PRO A 50 1.03 -10.37 -2.60
C PRO A 50 1.01 -9.20 -3.58
N HIS A 51 2.07 -9.07 -4.38
CA HIS A 51 2.03 -8.18 -5.52
C HIS A 51 1.00 -8.79 -6.48
N LEU A 52 -0.07 -8.05 -6.79
CA LEU A 52 -1.06 -8.47 -7.77
C LEU A 52 -0.47 -8.34 -9.18
N ASP A 53 0.69 -8.96 -9.42
CA ASP A 53 1.18 -9.19 -10.76
C ASP A 53 0.29 -10.28 -11.33
N ARG A 54 -0.47 -9.87 -12.34
CA ARG A 54 -1.34 -10.63 -13.24
C ARG A 54 -1.13 -12.15 -13.13
N PRO A 55 -2.19 -12.98 -12.99
CA PRO A 55 -2.04 -14.41 -12.78
C PRO A 55 -1.07 -15.00 -13.82
N LYS A 56 0.05 -15.55 -13.35
CA LYS A 56 0.96 -16.37 -14.17
C LYS A 56 0.15 -17.58 -14.65
N ASN A 57 -0.56 -17.44 -15.76
CA ASN A 57 -1.07 -18.58 -16.53
C ASN A 57 0.13 -19.22 -17.22
N ASN A 58 0.99 -19.85 -16.43
CA ASN A 58 1.92 -20.86 -16.92
C ASN A 58 1.25 -22.20 -16.64
N ARG A 59 0.22 -22.51 -17.45
CA ARG A 59 -0.13 -23.91 -17.69
C ARG A 59 1.07 -24.51 -18.41
N GLY A 60 1.99 -25.02 -17.60
CA GLY A 60 3.10 -25.82 -18.07
C GLY A 60 2.54 -26.94 -18.93
N VAL A 61 2.99 -26.97 -20.17
CA VAL A 61 3.10 -28.19 -20.92
C VAL A 61 3.92 -29.15 -20.04
N HIS A 62 3.33 -30.29 -19.67
CA HIS A 62 4.10 -31.43 -19.21
C HIS A 62 3.42 -32.68 -19.75
N SER A 63 4.15 -33.30 -20.68
CA SER A 63 4.01 -34.63 -21.30
C SER A 63 2.85 -34.90 -22.25
#